data_AF-A0ABD0YGG3-F1
#
_entry.id   AF-A0ABD0YGG3-F1
#
_cell.length_a   1.000
_cell.length_b   1.000
_cell.length_c   1.000
_cell.angle_alpha   90.00
_cell.angle_beta   90.00
_cell.angle_gamma   90.00
#
_symmetry.space_group_name_H-M   'P 1'
#
loop_
_entity.id
_entity.type
_entity.pdbx_description
1 polymer ?
#
loop_
_entity_poly.entity_id
_entity_poly.type
_entity_poly.pdbx_seq_one_letter_code
_entity_poly.pdbx_strand_id
1 'polypeptide(L)'
;INRWITVSVDHIVVLILLLALTVKFIFFDKPVQTDVSITCYETDNGDKGVKMNGIVERNNICKQKRNVPRPLDECLAIYKSEGVAENLNDEEVKILVKNGNILAYQLEKVVNNPERGVGIRRQIIGTIGGFSEAFDSLPYKDYDYSKVLGACCENVVGYMPVPVGIAGPLLLDGQLVHVPMATTEGCLVASTNRGCRALKKFGVTSRVVADGMTRGPVVRFNSITRASEAMAWMQLNENFVKIKESFDSTSRFARLIKLHVRIAGRHLFIRFVSTTGDAMGMNMASKGTEVALKFVQTYFSDMEILSLSGNFCADKKPAAVNWIEGRGKSVVCEAIVPAEIVKSILKTSVQALVDVNISKNLIGSAVAGSIGGFNAHAANIVTAIYIATGQDPAQNVGSSNCMTLMEPWGEDGEDLCVSCTMPSIEIGTIGGGTQLPAQAACLDMLGVRGPHESCPGENANTLARIVCGSVLAGELSLMAALASGHLVRSHLRHNRY
;
A
#
# COMPACT_ATOMS: atom_id res chain seq x y z
N ILE A 1 -20.36 9.63 -67.49
CA ILE A 1 -20.85 8.91 -66.29
C ILE A 1 -19.77 7.91 -65.92
N ASN A 2 -19.02 8.16 -64.85
CA ASN A 2 -18.24 7.16 -64.08
C ASN A 2 -17.55 7.90 -62.91
N ARG A 3 -18.22 7.93 -61.76
CA ARG A 3 -17.65 8.37 -60.48
C ARG A 3 -16.94 7.16 -59.86
N TRP A 4 -15.62 7.21 -59.76
CA TRP A 4 -14.84 6.27 -58.97
C TRP A 4 -15.03 6.61 -57.49
N ILE A 5 -15.45 5.63 -56.70
CA ILE A 5 -15.58 5.73 -55.25
C ILE A 5 -14.16 5.64 -54.67
N THR A 6 -13.64 6.75 -54.17
CA THR A 6 -12.42 6.76 -53.36
C THR A 6 -12.76 6.32 -51.93
N VAL A 7 -12.47 5.07 -51.61
CA VAL A 7 -12.59 4.52 -50.25
C VAL A 7 -11.37 4.99 -49.44
N SER A 8 -11.57 5.69 -48.32
CA SER A 8 -10.45 6.12 -47.47
C SER A 8 -9.82 4.92 -46.75
N VAL A 9 -8.53 5.05 -46.40
CA VAL A 9 -7.77 4.00 -45.68
C VAL A 9 -8.48 3.56 -44.40
N ASP A 10 -9.17 4.47 -43.71
CA ASP A 10 -9.92 4.17 -42.49
C ASP A 10 -11.06 3.17 -42.72
N HIS A 11 -11.73 3.25 -43.87
CA HIS A 11 -12.81 2.32 -44.22
C HIS A 11 -12.27 0.92 -44.50
N ILE A 12 -11.06 0.81 -45.07
CA ILE A 12 -10.39 -0.48 -45.30
C ILE A 12 -10.01 -1.12 -43.97
N VAL A 13 -9.48 -0.33 -43.02
CA VAL A 13 -9.12 -0.81 -41.68
C VAL A 13 -10.34 -1.30 -40.90
N VAL A 14 -11.45 -0.57 -40.96
CA VAL A 14 -12.72 -0.99 -40.33
C VAL A 14 -13.24 -2.29 -40.94
N LEU A 15 -13.15 -2.45 -42.27
CA LEU A 15 -13.58 -3.67 -42.95
C LEU A 15 -12.72 -4.89 -42.54
N ILE A 16 -11.41 -4.71 -42.40
CA ILE A 16 -10.48 -5.75 -41.95
C ILE A 16 -10.79 -6.16 -40.50
N LEU A 17 -11.07 -5.20 -39.62
CA LEU A 17 -11.43 -5.48 -38.22
C LEU A 17 -12.76 -6.23 -38.11
N LEU A 18 -13.76 -5.85 -38.91
CA LEU A 18 -15.04 -6.57 -38.96
C LEU A 18 -14.89 -7.99 -39.50
N LEU A 19 -14.05 -8.20 -40.52
CA LEU A 19 -13.73 -9.54 -41.03
C LEU A 19 -13.00 -10.40 -39.98
N ALA A 20 -12.04 -9.83 -39.25
CA ALA A 20 -11.32 -10.53 -38.19
C ALA A 20 -12.23 -10.93 -37.02
N LEU A 21 -13.16 -10.04 -36.61
CA LEU A 21 -14.18 -10.33 -35.61
C LEU A 21 -15.13 -11.44 -36.06
N THR A 22 -15.53 -11.42 -37.34
CA THR A 22 -16.43 -12.43 -37.90
C THR A 22 -15.75 -13.80 -37.99
N VAL A 23 -14.47 -13.86 -38.38
CA VAL A 23 -13.67 -15.11 -38.37
C VAL A 23 -13.50 -15.66 -36.96
N LYS A 24 -13.26 -14.80 -35.96
CA LYS A 24 -13.18 -15.21 -34.55
C LYS A 24 -14.50 -15.85 -34.09
N PHE A 25 -15.63 -15.24 -34.42
CA PHE A 25 -16.96 -15.70 -34.02
C PHE A 25 -17.37 -17.02 -34.71
N ILE A 26 -16.96 -17.22 -35.97
CA ILE A 26 -17.29 -18.44 -36.73
C ILE A 26 -16.39 -19.63 -36.35
N PHE A 27 -15.11 -19.40 -36.06
CA PHE A 27 -14.14 -20.48 -35.92
C PHE A 27 -13.69 -20.79 -34.50
N PHE A 28 -13.87 -19.89 -33.53
CA PHE A 28 -13.28 -20.04 -32.19
C PHE A 28 -14.28 -20.10 -31.02
N ASP A 29 -15.58 -19.90 -31.26
CA ASP A 29 -16.63 -20.17 -30.26
C ASP A 29 -17.37 -21.47 -30.60
N LYS A 30 -16.81 -22.60 -30.15
CA LYS A 30 -17.59 -23.83 -29.91
C LYS A 30 -17.46 -24.23 -28.44
N PRO A 31 -18.57 -24.47 -27.72
CA PRO A 31 -18.51 -24.99 -26.36
C PRO A 31 -17.95 -26.41 -26.38
N VAL A 32 -16.93 -26.67 -25.57
CA VAL A 32 -16.44 -28.01 -25.29
C VAL A 32 -17.47 -28.71 -24.41
N GLN A 33 -18.19 -29.67 -24.98
CA GLN A 33 -19.13 -30.52 -24.27
C GLN A 33 -18.36 -31.75 -23.75
N THR A 34 -18.02 -31.77 -22.47
CA THR A 34 -17.53 -32.98 -21.79
C THR A 34 -18.71 -33.83 -21.36
N ASP A 35 -19.01 -34.89 -22.12
CA ASP A 35 -19.95 -35.92 -21.69
C ASP A 35 -19.31 -36.77 -20.59
N VAL A 36 -19.85 -36.65 -19.37
CA VAL A 36 -19.62 -37.61 -18.29
C VAL A 36 -20.84 -38.52 -18.25
N SER A 37 -20.68 -39.77 -18.70
CA SER A 37 -21.71 -40.79 -18.56
C SER A 37 -21.76 -41.30 -17.12
N ILE A 38 -22.85 -41.00 -16.40
CA ILE A 38 -23.17 -41.58 -15.09
C ILE A 38 -24.11 -42.77 -15.31
N THR A 39 -23.67 -43.98 -15.01
CA THR A 39 -24.53 -45.17 -14.95
C THR A 39 -24.91 -45.45 -13.50
N CYS A 40 -26.19 -45.29 -13.18
CA CYS A 40 -26.78 -45.70 -11.91
C CYS A 40 -27.20 -47.17 -11.99
N TYR A 41 -26.89 -47.96 -10.97
CA TYR A 41 -27.47 -49.29 -10.78
C TYR A 41 -28.05 -49.40 -9.37
N GLU A 42 -29.15 -50.15 -9.26
CA GLU A 42 -29.74 -50.55 -7.99
C GLU A 42 -29.06 -51.84 -7.53
N THR A 43 -28.78 -51.92 -6.23
CA THR A 43 -28.39 -53.18 -5.60
C THR A 43 -29.58 -53.74 -4.83
N ASP A 44 -29.64 -55.06 -4.65
CA ASP A 44 -30.80 -55.81 -4.13
C ASP A 44 -31.29 -55.44 -2.70
N ASN A 45 -30.73 -54.39 -2.08
CA ASN A 45 -31.16 -53.82 -0.80
C ASN A 45 -31.69 -52.37 -0.89
N GLY A 46 -31.90 -51.81 -2.09
CA GLY A 46 -32.64 -50.55 -2.27
C GLY A 46 -31.86 -49.23 -2.10
N ASP A 47 -30.53 -49.27 -2.02
CA ASP A 47 -29.68 -48.08 -2.03
C ASP A 47 -29.11 -47.78 -3.44
N LYS A 48 -29.07 -46.49 -3.82
CA LYS A 48 -28.49 -46.00 -5.09
C LYS A 48 -27.02 -45.59 -4.90
N GLY A 49 -26.10 -46.28 -5.58
CA GLY A 49 -24.66 -45.98 -5.56
C GLY A 49 -24.14 -45.38 -6.88
N VAL A 50 -23.12 -44.51 -6.80
CA VAL A 50 -22.36 -43.97 -7.93
C VAL A 50 -20.86 -44.26 -7.70
N LYS A 51 -20.15 -44.75 -8.72
CA LYS A 51 -18.72 -45.09 -8.64
C LYS A 51 -17.86 -44.06 -9.36
N MET A 52 -16.90 -43.44 -8.67
CA MET A 52 -15.83 -42.63 -9.25
C MET A 52 -14.50 -42.98 -8.56
N ASN A 53 -13.42 -43.12 -9.32
CA ASN A 53 -12.15 -43.64 -8.84
C ASN A 53 -11.42 -42.66 -7.91
N GLY A 54 -11.18 -43.10 -6.67
CA GLY A 54 -10.06 -42.67 -5.83
C GLY A 54 -10.31 -41.48 -4.90
N ILE A 55 -10.07 -41.73 -3.60
CA ILE A 55 -10.01 -40.84 -2.42
C ILE A 55 -11.23 -40.93 -1.50
N VAL A 56 -10.96 -41.39 -0.28
CA VAL A 56 -11.89 -41.54 0.84
C VAL A 56 -11.88 -40.24 1.64
N GLU A 57 -13.00 -39.50 1.66
CA GLU A 57 -13.22 -38.39 2.59
C GLU A 57 -14.08 -38.81 3.78
N ARG A 58 -13.69 -38.34 4.96
CA ARG A 58 -14.41 -38.54 6.23
C ARG A 58 -15.73 -37.78 6.21
N ASN A 59 -16.82 -38.49 6.53
CA ASN A 59 -18.17 -37.95 6.67
C ASN A 59 -18.24 -36.75 7.63
N ASN A 60 -18.40 -35.55 7.08
CA ASN A 60 -19.04 -34.43 7.77
C ASN A 60 -20.50 -34.38 7.34
N ILE A 61 -21.41 -34.54 8.30
CA ILE A 61 -22.86 -34.46 8.10
C ILE A 61 -23.21 -33.01 7.68
N CYS A 62 -23.39 -32.79 6.38
CA CYS A 62 -23.83 -31.52 5.84
C CYS A 62 -25.35 -31.38 6.08
N LYS A 63 -25.76 -30.50 7.01
CA LYS A 63 -27.17 -30.11 7.19
C LYS A 63 -27.68 -29.52 5.86
N GLN A 64 -28.57 -30.23 5.17
CA GLN A 64 -29.21 -29.71 3.95
C GLN A 64 -29.98 -28.43 4.29
N LYS A 65 -29.49 -27.28 3.81
CA LYS A 65 -30.22 -26.00 3.90
C LYS A 65 -31.46 -26.07 3.01
N ARG A 66 -32.64 -25.74 3.56
CA ARG A 66 -33.89 -25.70 2.81
C ARG A 66 -33.83 -24.65 1.70
N ASN A 67 -34.31 -25.01 0.50
CA ASN A 67 -34.31 -24.13 -0.69
C ASN A 67 -35.44 -23.08 -0.72
N VAL A 68 -36.48 -23.22 0.10
CA VAL A 68 -37.60 -22.27 0.15
C VAL A 68 -37.43 -21.38 1.40
N PRO A 69 -37.46 -20.04 1.27
CA PRO A 69 -37.31 -19.14 2.41
C PRO A 69 -38.52 -19.22 3.34
N ARG A 70 -38.26 -19.31 4.65
CA ARG A 70 -39.28 -19.18 5.69
C ARG A 70 -39.86 -17.75 5.73
N PRO A 71 -41.07 -17.57 6.30
CA PRO A 71 -41.61 -16.23 6.57
C PRO A 71 -40.68 -15.41 7.48
N LEU A 72 -40.79 -14.08 7.38
CA LEU A 72 -39.96 -13.13 8.14
C LEU A 72 -40.01 -13.41 9.65
N ASP A 73 -41.19 -13.68 10.20
CA ASP A 73 -41.37 -13.89 11.64
C ASP A 73 -40.64 -15.13 12.16
N GLU A 74 -40.61 -16.20 11.36
CA GLU A 74 -39.88 -17.44 11.70
C GLU A 74 -38.37 -17.23 11.60
N CYS A 75 -37.91 -16.52 10.55
CA CYS A 75 -36.50 -16.13 10.42
C CYS A 75 -36.04 -15.27 11.60
N LEU A 76 -36.89 -14.33 12.02
CA LEU A 76 -36.64 -13.46 13.17
C LEU A 76 -36.60 -14.24 14.49
N ALA A 77 -37.51 -15.19 14.67
CA ALA A 77 -37.54 -16.03 15.86
C ALA A 77 -36.23 -16.84 15.98
N ILE A 78 -35.78 -17.45 14.89
CA ILE A 78 -34.52 -18.22 14.84
C ILE A 78 -33.32 -17.31 15.13
N TYR A 79 -33.23 -16.15 14.46
CA TYR A 79 -32.14 -15.21 14.68
C TYR A 79 -32.11 -14.70 16.13
N LYS A 80 -33.26 -14.41 16.73
CA LYS A 80 -33.35 -13.97 18.14
C LYS A 80 -33.02 -15.08 19.13
N SER A 81 -33.36 -16.33 18.83
CA SER A 81 -33.06 -17.46 19.72
C SER A 81 -31.59 -17.89 19.67
N GLU A 82 -31.00 -17.89 18.48
CA GLU A 82 -29.62 -18.38 18.28
C GLU A 82 -28.58 -17.25 18.40
N GLY A 83 -28.98 -15.99 18.24
CA GLY A 83 -28.08 -14.83 18.19
C GLY A 83 -27.22 -14.76 16.93
N VAL A 84 -27.35 -15.75 16.03
CA VAL A 84 -26.65 -15.89 14.75
C VAL A 84 -27.62 -16.38 13.68
N ALA A 85 -27.28 -16.15 12.41
CA ALA A 85 -28.03 -16.56 11.23
C ALA A 85 -27.33 -17.69 10.46
N GLU A 86 -26.51 -18.50 11.14
CA GLU A 86 -25.76 -19.61 10.55
C GLU A 86 -26.71 -20.64 9.89
N ASN A 87 -27.83 -20.93 10.55
CA ASN A 87 -28.85 -21.89 10.12
C ASN A 87 -29.91 -21.31 9.15
N LEU A 88 -29.85 -20.02 8.83
CA LEU A 88 -30.70 -19.41 7.81
C LEU A 88 -30.06 -19.60 6.43
N ASN A 89 -30.87 -19.70 5.37
CA ASN A 89 -30.36 -19.64 3.99
C ASN A 89 -30.12 -18.18 3.55
N ASP A 90 -29.52 -17.98 2.38
CA ASP A 90 -29.11 -16.64 1.95
C ASP A 90 -30.30 -15.71 1.66
N GLU A 91 -31.41 -16.23 1.12
CA GLU A 91 -32.64 -15.45 0.91
C GLU A 91 -33.24 -14.97 2.23
N GLU A 92 -33.27 -15.83 3.25
CA GLU A 92 -33.78 -15.51 4.59
C GLU A 92 -32.93 -14.42 5.26
N VAL A 93 -31.60 -14.51 5.16
CA VAL A 93 -30.70 -13.46 5.66
C VAL A 93 -30.94 -12.14 4.92
N LYS A 94 -31.12 -12.17 3.60
CA LYS A 94 -31.44 -10.97 2.80
C LYS A 94 -32.77 -10.35 3.22
N ILE A 95 -33.80 -11.15 3.50
CA ILE A 95 -35.08 -10.68 4.02
C ILE A 95 -34.88 -9.93 5.35
N LEU A 96 -34.11 -10.49 6.28
CA LEU A 96 -33.82 -9.86 7.57
C LEU A 96 -33.04 -8.55 7.43
N VAL A 97 -32.09 -8.47 6.49
CA VAL A 97 -31.37 -7.21 6.22
C VAL A 97 -32.29 -6.16 5.61
N LYS A 98 -33.12 -6.54 4.63
CA LYS A 98 -34.06 -5.63 3.94
C LYS A 98 -35.07 -5.01 4.92
N ASN A 99 -35.48 -5.74 5.94
CA ASN A 99 -36.39 -5.27 6.99
C ASN A 99 -35.68 -4.58 8.17
N GLY A 100 -34.36 -4.35 8.08
CA GLY A 100 -33.59 -3.63 9.11
C GLY A 100 -33.31 -4.43 10.39
N ASN A 101 -33.53 -5.75 10.38
CA ASN A 101 -33.30 -6.61 11.55
C ASN A 101 -31.83 -7.04 11.68
N ILE A 102 -31.10 -7.12 10.56
CA ILE A 102 -29.65 -7.34 10.53
C ILE A 102 -29.00 -6.15 9.80
N LEU A 103 -27.98 -5.55 10.40
CA LEU A 103 -27.21 -4.49 9.77
C LEU A 103 -26.20 -5.07 8.79
N ALA A 104 -26.14 -4.54 7.56
CA ALA A 104 -25.33 -5.10 6.48
C ALA A 104 -23.81 -5.19 6.78
N TYR A 105 -23.29 -4.31 7.64
CA TYR A 105 -21.88 -4.35 8.06
C TYR A 105 -21.57 -5.45 9.09
N GLN A 106 -22.58 -6.13 9.63
CA GLN A 106 -22.42 -7.21 10.62
C GLN A 106 -22.56 -8.61 10.02
N LEU A 107 -22.79 -8.71 8.70
CA LEU A 107 -23.11 -9.97 8.01
C LEU A 107 -22.11 -11.09 8.31
N GLU A 108 -20.81 -10.80 8.27
CA GLU A 108 -19.75 -11.80 8.51
C GLU A 108 -19.82 -12.40 9.91
N LYS A 109 -20.16 -11.59 10.92
CA LYS A 109 -20.33 -12.05 12.30
C LYS A 109 -21.63 -12.83 12.46
N VAL A 110 -22.71 -12.32 11.88
CA VAL A 110 -24.05 -12.89 12.04
C VAL A 110 -24.16 -14.25 11.37
N VAL A 111 -23.58 -14.45 10.19
CA VAL A 111 -23.65 -15.75 9.49
C VAL A 111 -22.54 -16.73 9.89
N ASN A 112 -21.66 -16.35 10.82
CA ASN A 112 -20.50 -17.11 11.29
C ASN A 112 -19.62 -17.70 10.17
N ASN A 113 -19.58 -17.00 9.04
CA ASN A 113 -18.81 -17.38 7.86
C ASN A 113 -18.50 -16.09 7.07
N PRO A 114 -17.29 -15.54 7.21
CA PRO A 114 -16.91 -14.29 6.56
C PRO A 114 -17.12 -14.27 5.04
N GLU A 115 -16.73 -15.33 4.33
CA GLU A 115 -16.90 -15.41 2.87
C GLU A 115 -18.37 -15.39 2.47
N ARG A 116 -19.21 -16.14 3.19
CA ARG A 116 -20.66 -16.12 3.00
C ARG A 116 -21.24 -14.73 3.27
N GLY A 117 -20.77 -14.05 4.32
CA GLY A 117 -21.20 -12.68 4.65
C GLY A 117 -20.88 -11.70 3.52
N VAL A 118 -19.67 -11.78 2.94
CA VAL A 118 -19.27 -11.02 1.75
C VAL A 118 -20.14 -11.35 0.54
N GLY A 119 -20.42 -12.64 0.30
CA GLY A 119 -21.30 -13.11 -0.77
C GLY A 119 -22.72 -12.54 -0.67
N ILE A 120 -23.33 -12.60 0.51
CA ILE A 120 -24.66 -12.03 0.77
C ILE A 120 -24.64 -10.52 0.58
N ARG A 121 -23.61 -9.81 1.07
CA ARG A 121 -23.47 -8.36 0.87
C ARG A 121 -23.44 -8.00 -0.61
N ARG A 122 -22.67 -8.74 -1.43
CA ARG A 122 -22.61 -8.53 -2.89
C ARG A 122 -23.98 -8.69 -3.54
N GLN A 123 -24.75 -9.72 -3.16
CA GLN A 123 -26.10 -9.93 -3.69
C GLN A 123 -27.03 -8.75 -3.34
N ILE A 124 -27.01 -8.29 -2.09
CA ILE A 124 -27.85 -7.18 -1.63
C ILE A 124 -27.50 -5.88 -2.37
N ILE A 125 -26.21 -5.50 -2.36
CA ILE A 125 -25.74 -4.26 -2.96
C ILE A 125 -25.89 -4.30 -4.49
N GLY A 126 -25.56 -5.41 -5.13
CA GLY A 126 -25.69 -5.57 -6.58
C GLY A 126 -27.13 -5.44 -7.06
N THR A 127 -28.08 -6.01 -6.29
CA THR A 127 -29.52 -5.89 -6.59
C THR A 127 -30.03 -4.46 -6.39
N ILE A 128 -29.70 -3.82 -5.25
CA ILE A 128 -30.14 -2.45 -4.95
C ILE A 128 -29.57 -1.45 -5.96
N GLY A 129 -28.31 -1.64 -6.35
CA GLY A 129 -27.61 -0.74 -7.27
C GLY A 129 -27.82 -1.03 -8.75
N GLY A 130 -28.44 -2.16 -9.10
CA GLY A 130 -28.64 -2.56 -10.49
C GLY A 130 -27.36 -2.94 -11.24
N PHE A 131 -26.36 -3.50 -10.53
CA PHE A 131 -25.05 -3.86 -11.10
C PHE A 131 -24.55 -5.25 -10.69
N SER A 132 -25.45 -6.20 -10.45
CA SER A 132 -25.09 -7.57 -10.04
C SER A 132 -23.99 -8.21 -10.92
N GLU A 133 -24.04 -8.01 -12.24
CA GLU A 133 -23.06 -8.54 -13.20
C GLU A 133 -21.65 -7.95 -13.02
N ALA A 134 -21.53 -6.72 -12.48
CA ALA A 134 -20.23 -6.09 -12.24
C ALA A 134 -19.41 -6.87 -11.18
N PHE A 135 -20.09 -7.60 -10.29
CA PHE A 135 -19.42 -8.42 -9.29
C PHE A 135 -18.80 -9.69 -9.86
N ASP A 136 -19.20 -10.17 -11.04
CA ASP A 136 -18.69 -11.42 -11.61
C ASP A 136 -17.17 -11.39 -11.83
N SER A 137 -16.64 -10.20 -12.17
CA SER A 137 -15.20 -9.98 -12.37
C SER A 137 -14.45 -9.57 -11.10
N LEU A 138 -15.15 -9.22 -10.01
CA LEU A 138 -14.52 -8.87 -8.73
C LEU A 138 -14.45 -10.13 -7.85
N PRO A 139 -13.25 -10.74 -7.67
CA PRO A 139 -13.13 -11.97 -6.92
C PRO A 139 -13.41 -11.76 -5.44
N TYR A 140 -13.92 -12.81 -4.78
CA TYR A 140 -14.19 -12.79 -3.35
C TYR A 140 -14.07 -14.15 -2.65
N LYS A 141 -14.02 -15.26 -3.38
CA LYS A 141 -13.92 -16.60 -2.78
C LYS A 141 -12.48 -16.92 -2.38
N ASP A 142 -12.32 -17.88 -1.47
CA ASP A 142 -11.04 -18.47 -1.10
C ASP A 142 -10.03 -17.45 -0.54
N TYR A 143 -10.54 -16.40 0.11
CA TYR A 143 -9.75 -15.35 0.73
C TYR A 143 -9.94 -15.33 2.25
N ASP A 144 -8.84 -15.20 2.99
CA ASP A 144 -8.85 -15.18 4.47
C ASP A 144 -9.36 -13.83 5.02
N TYR A 145 -10.68 -13.64 4.99
CA TYR A 145 -11.34 -12.45 5.54
C TYR A 145 -11.21 -12.33 7.06
N SER A 146 -10.85 -13.42 7.78
CA SER A 146 -10.68 -13.36 9.25
C SER A 146 -9.61 -12.34 9.67
N LYS A 147 -8.61 -12.10 8.80
CA LYS A 147 -7.54 -11.12 9.01
C LYS A 147 -7.90 -9.69 8.57
N VAL A 148 -9.00 -9.51 7.84
CA VAL A 148 -9.48 -8.20 7.39
C VAL A 148 -10.49 -7.61 8.37
N LEU A 149 -11.40 -8.45 8.86
CA LEU A 149 -12.52 -8.01 9.68
C LEU A 149 -12.07 -7.34 10.98
N GLY A 150 -12.52 -6.10 11.18
CA GLY A 150 -12.19 -5.31 12.37
C GLY A 150 -10.74 -4.84 12.44
N ALA A 151 -9.97 -4.99 11.35
CA ALA A 151 -8.56 -4.63 11.31
C ALA A 151 -8.16 -3.80 10.07
N CYS A 152 -8.60 -4.20 8.87
CA CYS A 152 -8.09 -3.63 7.61
C CYS A 152 -9.16 -3.00 6.71
N CYS A 153 -10.40 -3.50 6.73
CA CYS A 153 -11.46 -2.98 5.88
C CYS A 153 -12.86 -3.34 6.42
N GLU A 154 -13.81 -2.46 6.15
CA GLU A 154 -15.23 -2.61 6.46
C GLU A 154 -16.06 -2.74 5.17
N ASN A 155 -17.27 -3.29 5.26
CA ASN A 155 -18.19 -3.42 4.11
C ASN A 155 -17.57 -4.15 2.90
N VAL A 156 -16.71 -5.12 3.18
CA VAL A 156 -15.97 -5.91 2.19
C VAL A 156 -16.91 -6.58 1.16
N VAL A 157 -16.63 -6.38 -0.13
CA VAL A 157 -17.36 -7.00 -1.26
C VAL A 157 -16.48 -7.91 -2.11
N GLY A 158 -15.24 -8.16 -1.68
CA GLY A 158 -14.24 -8.92 -2.42
C GLY A 158 -12.85 -8.34 -2.19
N TYR A 159 -11.94 -8.64 -3.10
CA TYR A 159 -10.58 -8.10 -3.11
C TYR A 159 -10.16 -7.71 -4.53
N MET A 160 -9.15 -6.85 -4.65
CA MET A 160 -8.62 -6.38 -5.93
C MET A 160 -7.25 -7.02 -6.19
N PRO A 161 -7.12 -7.94 -7.16
CA PRO A 161 -5.82 -8.45 -7.57
C PRO A 161 -4.97 -7.34 -8.19
N VAL A 162 -3.75 -7.17 -7.71
CA VAL A 162 -2.73 -6.30 -8.31
C VAL A 162 -1.54 -7.17 -8.70
N PRO A 163 -1.06 -7.14 -9.96
CA PRO A 163 0.10 -7.92 -10.37
C PRO A 163 1.33 -7.60 -9.52
N VAL A 164 2.03 -8.64 -9.04
CA VAL A 164 3.28 -8.50 -8.29
C VAL A 164 4.43 -9.00 -9.15
N GLY A 165 5.37 -8.12 -9.47
CA GLY A 165 6.63 -8.45 -10.14
C GLY A 165 7.82 -8.35 -9.19
N ILE A 166 8.95 -8.92 -9.58
CA ILE A 166 10.20 -8.88 -8.81
C ILE A 166 11.26 -8.08 -9.58
N ALA A 167 11.88 -7.10 -8.91
CA ALA A 167 13.07 -6.43 -9.40
C ALA A 167 14.29 -6.86 -8.58
N GLY A 168 15.36 -7.30 -9.22
CA GLY A 168 16.60 -7.67 -8.52
C GLY A 168 17.46 -8.75 -9.19
N PRO A 169 18.51 -9.21 -8.49
CA PRO A 169 18.85 -8.81 -7.12
C PRO A 169 19.44 -7.40 -7.07
N LEU A 170 19.04 -6.61 -6.07
CA LEU A 170 19.68 -5.37 -5.65
C LEU A 170 20.75 -5.71 -4.61
N LEU A 171 22.01 -5.36 -4.84
CA LEU A 171 23.06 -5.48 -3.83
C LEU A 171 23.01 -4.24 -2.93
N LEU A 172 22.46 -4.36 -1.72
CA LEU A 172 22.28 -3.27 -0.77
C LEU A 172 22.99 -3.62 0.55
N ASP A 173 23.91 -2.75 0.99
CA ASP A 173 24.68 -2.94 2.23
C ASP A 173 25.34 -4.34 2.33
N GLY A 174 25.82 -4.85 1.19
CA GLY A 174 26.45 -6.17 1.08
C GLY A 174 25.49 -7.37 0.96
N GLN A 175 24.16 -7.15 0.93
CA GLN A 175 23.16 -8.20 0.82
C GLN A 175 22.39 -8.13 -0.51
N LEU A 176 22.11 -9.29 -1.11
CA LEU A 176 21.30 -9.38 -2.34
C LEU A 176 19.81 -9.47 -1.99
N VAL A 177 19.03 -8.51 -2.47
CA VAL A 177 17.59 -8.39 -2.19
C VAL A 177 16.77 -8.52 -3.48
N HIS A 178 15.73 -9.35 -3.47
CA HIS A 178 14.75 -9.43 -4.56
C HIS A 178 13.49 -8.66 -4.16
N VAL A 179 13.25 -7.51 -4.79
CA VAL A 179 12.27 -6.53 -4.34
C VAL A 179 10.90 -6.81 -4.95
N PRO A 180 9.87 -7.15 -4.15
CA PRO A 180 8.51 -7.30 -4.65
C PRO A 180 7.88 -5.94 -4.94
N MET A 181 7.24 -5.83 -6.10
CA MET A 181 6.63 -4.60 -6.59
C MET A 181 5.23 -4.91 -7.15
N ALA A 182 4.19 -4.41 -6.48
CA ALA A 182 2.80 -4.55 -6.92
C ALA A 182 2.39 -3.35 -7.77
N THR A 183 2.13 -3.54 -9.06
CA THR A 183 1.82 -2.44 -9.98
C THR A 183 1.03 -2.91 -11.20
N THR A 184 0.29 -1.97 -11.79
CA THR A 184 -0.34 -2.11 -13.10
C THR A 184 0.35 -1.24 -14.17
N GLU A 185 1.37 -0.47 -13.79
CA GLU A 185 2.15 0.35 -14.73
C GLU A 185 3.15 -0.52 -15.51
N GLY A 186 2.94 -0.62 -16.82
CA GLY A 186 3.88 -1.29 -17.72
C GLY A 186 5.27 -0.64 -17.67
N CYS A 187 6.32 -1.44 -17.88
CA CYS A 187 7.74 -1.07 -17.75
C CYS A 187 8.28 -0.79 -16.34
N LEU A 188 7.45 -0.54 -15.32
CA LEU A 188 7.96 -0.11 -14.01
C LEU A 188 8.95 -1.14 -13.42
N VAL A 189 8.51 -2.39 -13.23
CA VAL A 189 9.35 -3.46 -12.65
C VAL A 189 10.58 -3.73 -13.52
N ALA A 190 10.41 -3.75 -14.86
CA ALA A 190 11.51 -3.99 -15.79
C ALA A 190 12.57 -2.86 -15.74
N SER A 191 12.12 -1.61 -15.62
CA SER A 191 13.00 -0.45 -15.48
C SER A 191 13.77 -0.49 -14.17
N THR A 192 13.10 -0.75 -13.04
CA THR A 192 13.75 -0.91 -11.74
C THR A 192 14.75 -2.05 -11.76
N ASN A 193 14.39 -3.19 -12.37
CA ASN A 193 15.27 -4.34 -12.52
C ASN A 193 16.53 -4.03 -13.35
N ARG A 194 16.42 -3.20 -14.39
CA ARG A 194 17.58 -2.69 -15.15
C ARG A 194 18.49 -1.82 -14.27
N GLY A 195 17.91 -0.99 -13.41
CA GLY A 195 18.63 -0.24 -12.38
C GLY A 195 19.40 -1.15 -11.43
N CYS A 196 18.74 -2.17 -10.87
CA CYS A 196 19.38 -3.18 -10.01
C CYS A 196 20.55 -3.87 -10.75
N ARG A 197 20.39 -4.17 -12.04
CA ARG A 197 21.45 -4.76 -12.86
C ARG A 197 22.66 -3.84 -13.01
N ALA A 198 22.47 -2.53 -13.17
CA ALA A 198 23.56 -1.56 -13.22
C ALA A 198 24.32 -1.47 -11.88
N LEU A 199 23.61 -1.64 -10.77
CA LEU A 199 24.16 -1.53 -9.42
C LEU A 199 24.76 -2.85 -8.89
N LYS A 200 24.39 -4.00 -9.46
CA LYS A 200 24.65 -5.34 -8.90
C LYS A 200 26.11 -5.60 -8.50
N LYS A 201 27.10 -5.08 -9.25
CA LYS A 201 28.52 -5.37 -9.01
C LYS A 201 29.13 -4.48 -7.91
N PHE A 202 28.72 -3.23 -7.82
CA PHE A 202 29.30 -2.22 -6.92
C PHE A 202 28.45 -1.95 -5.69
N GLY A 203 27.17 -2.31 -5.76
CA GLY A 203 26.21 -2.21 -4.67
C GLY A 203 25.73 -0.79 -4.42
N VAL A 204 24.80 -0.71 -3.48
CA VAL A 204 24.29 0.52 -2.90
C VAL A 204 24.65 0.50 -1.42
N THR A 205 25.20 1.60 -0.91
CA THR A 205 25.40 1.81 0.52
C THR A 205 24.26 2.68 1.03
N SER A 206 23.67 2.32 2.17
CA SER A 206 22.55 3.09 2.74
C SER A 206 22.63 3.27 4.24
N ARG A 207 22.08 4.37 4.76
CA ARG A 207 22.04 4.67 6.19
C ARG A 207 20.70 5.28 6.58
N VAL A 208 20.14 4.80 7.69
CA VAL A 208 19.05 5.50 8.38
C VAL A 208 19.68 6.59 9.24
N VAL A 209 19.37 7.85 8.96
CA VAL A 209 19.95 9.02 9.64
C VAL A 209 19.02 9.62 10.69
N ALA A 210 17.73 9.28 10.64
CA ALA A 210 16.78 9.59 11.71
C ALA A 210 15.62 8.58 11.70
N ASP A 211 15.03 8.37 12.88
CA ASP A 211 13.85 7.53 13.09
C ASP A 211 12.92 8.20 14.10
N GLY A 212 11.74 8.62 13.64
CA GLY A 212 10.71 9.18 14.51
C GLY A 212 9.40 9.40 13.78
N MET A 213 8.38 8.61 14.11
CA MET A 213 7.01 8.91 13.72
C MET A 213 6.49 10.12 14.49
N THR A 214 5.58 10.88 13.89
CA THR A 214 5.09 12.14 14.45
C THR A 214 3.58 12.21 14.59
N ARG A 215 3.15 12.91 15.64
CA ARG A 215 1.77 13.37 15.83
C ARG A 215 1.80 14.85 16.22
N GLY A 216 1.02 15.66 15.51
CA GLY A 216 1.00 17.12 15.65
C GLY A 216 -0.39 17.65 16.02
N PRO A 217 -0.81 17.57 17.30
CA PRO A 217 -2.01 18.20 17.81
C PRO A 217 -2.01 19.71 17.69
N VAL A 218 -3.22 20.27 17.79
CA VAL A 218 -3.44 21.70 18.01
C VAL A 218 -4.23 21.90 19.31
N VAL A 219 -3.70 22.76 20.17
CA VAL A 219 -4.33 23.18 21.44
C VAL A 219 -4.55 24.69 21.42
N ARG A 220 -5.46 25.18 22.27
CA ARG A 220 -5.89 26.57 22.30
C ARG A 220 -5.95 27.10 23.73
N PHE A 221 -5.62 28.37 23.88
CA PHE A 221 -5.64 29.11 25.14
C PHE A 221 -6.53 30.36 25.05
N ASN A 222 -6.81 30.99 26.19
CA ASN A 222 -7.61 32.22 26.27
C ASN A 222 -6.88 33.45 25.70
N SER A 223 -5.55 33.48 25.73
CA SER A 223 -4.76 34.61 25.24
C SER A 223 -3.45 34.15 24.60
N ILE A 224 -2.84 35.04 23.81
CA ILE A 224 -1.51 34.82 23.23
C ILE A 224 -0.47 34.68 24.36
N THR A 225 -0.57 35.48 25.42
CA THR A 225 0.32 35.39 26.58
C THR A 225 0.30 34.01 27.22
N ARG A 226 -0.89 33.43 27.43
CA ARG A 226 -1.00 32.08 28.00
C ARG A 226 -0.44 30.99 27.09
N ALA A 227 -0.71 31.08 25.78
CA ALA A 227 -0.12 30.16 24.82
C ALA A 227 1.43 30.25 24.82
N SER A 228 1.99 31.46 24.89
CA SER A 228 3.44 31.67 24.96
C SER A 228 4.06 31.08 26.24
N GLU A 229 3.41 31.26 27.39
CA GLU A 229 3.87 30.67 28.65
C GLU A 229 3.84 29.14 28.61
N ALA A 230 2.79 28.53 28.05
CA ALA A 230 2.73 27.08 27.87
C ALA A 230 3.82 26.56 26.90
N MET A 231 4.07 27.28 25.81
CA MET A 231 5.17 26.95 24.89
C MET A 231 6.53 27.02 25.59
N ALA A 232 6.82 28.10 26.32
CA ALA A 232 8.06 28.26 27.07
C ALA A 232 8.22 27.15 28.12
N TRP A 233 7.14 26.84 28.84
CA TRP A 233 7.13 25.76 29.83
C TRP A 233 7.47 24.40 29.21
N MET A 234 6.90 24.04 28.06
CA MET A 234 7.18 22.79 27.35
C MET A 234 8.62 22.68 26.82
N GLN A 235 9.26 23.82 26.55
CA GLN A 235 10.63 23.88 26.02
C GLN A 235 11.71 23.74 27.11
N LEU A 236 11.34 23.89 28.38
CA LEU A 236 12.25 23.60 29.50
C LEU A 236 12.52 22.10 29.59
N ASN A 237 13.79 21.71 29.68
CA ASN A 237 14.21 20.30 29.71
C ASN A 237 13.54 19.50 30.83
N GLU A 238 13.43 20.06 32.04
CA GLU A 238 12.77 19.43 33.18
C GLU A 238 11.28 19.10 32.93
N ASN A 239 10.59 19.92 32.13
CA ASN A 239 9.18 19.70 31.81
C ASN A 239 9.03 18.76 30.62
N PHE A 240 9.94 18.86 29.63
CA PHE A 240 10.03 17.86 28.56
C PHE A 240 10.19 16.44 29.13
N VAL A 241 11.06 16.25 30.13
CA VAL A 241 11.23 14.94 30.80
C VAL A 241 9.92 14.42 31.38
N LYS A 242 9.14 15.27 32.07
CA LYS A 242 7.83 14.87 32.63
C LYS A 242 6.80 14.54 31.54
N ILE A 243 6.76 15.33 30.46
CA ILE A 243 5.89 15.07 29.30
C ILE A 243 6.29 13.74 28.65
N LYS A 244 7.60 13.49 28.51
CA LYS A 244 8.17 12.25 27.99
C LYS A 244 7.79 11.05 28.84
N GLU A 245 7.91 11.13 30.16
CA GLU A 245 7.49 10.05 31.08
C GLU A 245 6.00 9.71 30.89
N SER A 246 5.15 10.74 30.80
CA SER A 246 3.72 10.57 30.54
C SER A 246 3.46 9.90 29.18
N PHE A 247 4.11 10.36 28.11
CA PHE A 247 4.01 9.78 26.77
C PHE A 247 4.48 8.32 26.73
N ASP A 248 5.67 8.05 27.25
CA ASP A 248 6.35 6.76 27.20
C ASP A 248 5.64 5.69 28.04
N SER A 249 4.86 6.09 29.05
CA SER A 249 4.03 5.17 29.87
C SER A 249 2.99 4.40 29.06
N THR A 250 2.64 4.88 27.86
CA THR A 250 1.55 4.31 27.05
C THR A 250 1.93 3.08 26.24
N SER A 251 3.23 2.81 26.09
CA SER A 251 3.78 1.76 25.23
C SER A 251 5.20 1.35 25.63
N ARG A 252 5.55 0.08 25.38
CA ARG A 252 6.93 -0.41 25.53
C ARG A 252 7.87 0.07 24.42
N PHE A 253 7.32 0.49 23.27
CA PHE A 253 8.10 0.86 22.08
C PHE A 253 8.07 2.35 21.76
N ALA A 254 7.04 3.07 22.23
CA ALA A 254 6.94 4.51 22.03
C ALA A 254 7.96 5.21 22.92
N ARG A 255 8.99 5.81 22.34
CA ARG A 255 9.93 6.64 23.09
C ARG A 255 9.96 8.04 22.52
N LEU A 256 9.47 9.02 23.27
CA LEU A 256 9.46 10.41 22.84
C LEU A 256 10.89 10.92 22.74
N ILE A 257 11.28 11.41 21.56
CA ILE A 257 12.62 11.92 21.26
C ILE A 257 12.68 13.42 21.48
N LYS A 258 11.72 14.16 20.90
CA LYS A 258 11.67 15.62 20.98
C LYS A 258 10.24 16.14 20.77
N LEU A 259 10.03 17.38 21.23
CA LEU A 259 8.88 18.19 20.86
C LEU A 259 9.32 19.32 19.94
N HIS A 260 8.57 19.56 18.88
CA HIS A 260 8.73 20.75 18.05
C HIS A 260 7.45 21.57 18.12
N VAL A 261 7.50 22.68 18.86
CA VAL A 261 6.33 23.53 19.14
C VAL A 261 6.34 24.77 18.25
N ARG A 262 5.18 25.12 17.71
CA ARG A 262 4.92 26.35 16.96
C ARG A 262 3.66 27.03 17.49
N ILE A 263 3.68 28.35 17.52
CA ILE A 263 2.56 29.19 17.99
C ILE A 263 1.95 29.94 16.80
N ALA A 264 0.62 30.04 16.78
CA ALA A 264 -0.12 30.90 15.84
C ALA A 264 -1.29 31.58 16.58
N GLY A 265 -1.08 32.84 16.96
CA GLY A 265 -1.98 33.55 17.87
C GLY A 265 -2.07 32.81 19.21
N ARG A 266 -3.29 32.46 19.63
CA ARG A 266 -3.56 31.73 20.88
C ARG A 266 -3.58 30.20 20.73
N HIS A 267 -3.08 29.67 19.60
CA HIS A 267 -2.99 28.24 19.33
C HIS A 267 -1.55 27.75 19.40
N LEU A 268 -1.33 26.56 19.96
CA LEU A 268 -0.07 25.85 19.89
C LEU A 268 -0.22 24.58 19.04
N PHE A 269 0.72 24.40 18.12
CA PHE A 269 0.92 23.19 17.35
C PHE A 269 2.14 22.47 17.90
N ILE A 270 1.93 21.29 18.48
CA ILE A 270 2.96 20.57 19.23
C ILE A 270 3.28 19.30 18.47
N ARG A 271 4.41 19.22 17.79
CA ARG A 271 4.82 18.03 17.03
C ARG A 271 5.62 17.10 17.94
N PHE A 272 4.95 16.04 18.40
CA PHE A 272 5.56 14.93 19.13
C PHE A 272 6.32 14.06 18.15
N VAL A 273 7.60 13.77 18.43
CA VAL A 273 8.46 12.90 17.60
C VAL A 273 8.91 11.72 18.45
N SER A 274 8.63 10.50 18.01
CA SER A 274 8.89 9.30 18.81
C SER A 274 9.27 8.09 17.96
N THR A 275 10.19 7.24 18.46
CA THR A 275 10.40 5.91 17.88
C THR A 275 9.20 5.00 18.19
N THR A 276 8.96 4.01 17.34
CA THR A 276 7.77 3.16 17.43
C THR A 276 8.06 1.66 17.24
N GLY A 277 9.35 1.28 17.40
CA GLY A 277 9.84 -0.05 17.06
C GLY A 277 9.61 -0.34 15.57
N ASP A 278 9.17 -1.57 15.28
CA ASP A 278 8.93 -2.04 13.91
C ASP A 278 7.55 -1.70 13.36
N ALA A 279 6.68 -1.07 14.16
CA ALA A 279 5.42 -0.54 13.66
C ALA A 279 5.65 0.83 13.00
N MET A 280 4.89 1.15 11.96
CA MET A 280 4.83 2.52 11.41
C MET A 280 4.42 3.52 12.51
N GLY A 281 3.54 3.08 13.42
CA GLY A 281 3.44 3.69 14.75
C GLY A 281 2.44 4.84 14.89
N MET A 282 1.63 5.12 13.87
CA MET A 282 0.65 6.21 13.91
C MET A 282 -0.35 6.10 15.09
N ASN A 283 -0.89 4.92 15.36
CA ASN A 283 -1.80 4.69 16.50
C ASN A 283 -1.08 4.83 17.84
N MET A 284 0.17 4.35 17.90
CA MET A 284 1.01 4.40 19.09
C MET A 284 1.35 5.84 19.46
N ALA A 285 1.76 6.64 18.47
CA ALA A 285 2.04 8.06 18.64
C ALA A 285 0.79 8.85 19.05
N SER A 286 -0.38 8.56 18.45
CA SER A 286 -1.66 9.20 18.85
C SER A 286 -1.99 8.96 20.33
N LYS A 287 -1.87 7.71 20.79
CA LYS A 287 -2.15 7.35 22.19
C LYS A 287 -1.19 8.04 23.15
N GLY A 288 0.11 8.02 22.85
CA GLY A 288 1.12 8.71 23.65
C GLY A 288 0.85 10.22 23.73
N THR A 289 0.52 10.84 22.60
CA THR A 289 0.16 12.27 22.54
C THR A 289 -1.07 12.60 23.37
N GLU A 290 -2.13 11.79 23.31
CA GLU A 290 -3.34 12.04 24.10
C GLU A 290 -3.04 12.07 25.60
N VAL A 291 -2.30 11.08 26.10
CA VAL A 291 -1.93 10.98 27.52
C VAL A 291 -1.00 12.14 27.92
N ALA A 292 -0.01 12.45 27.09
CA ALA A 292 0.90 13.56 27.32
C ALA A 292 0.18 14.92 27.37
N LEU A 293 -0.82 15.15 26.49
CA LEU A 293 -1.61 16.38 26.52
C LEU A 293 -2.50 16.46 27.77
N LYS A 294 -3.11 15.34 28.20
CA LYS A 294 -3.87 15.29 29.47
C LYS A 294 -2.97 15.61 30.66
N PHE A 295 -1.72 15.15 30.66
CA PHE A 295 -0.74 15.54 31.66
C PHE A 295 -0.44 17.05 31.63
N VAL A 296 -0.21 17.63 30.45
CA VAL A 296 0.00 19.08 30.32
C VAL A 296 -1.21 19.88 30.85
N GLN A 297 -2.44 19.40 30.64
CA GLN A 297 -3.66 20.05 31.17
C GLN A 297 -3.68 20.13 32.71
N THR A 298 -2.89 19.34 33.42
CA THR A 298 -2.77 19.46 34.89
C THR A 298 -2.01 20.72 35.32
N TYR A 299 -1.13 21.25 34.46
CA TYR A 299 -0.41 22.52 34.66
C TYR A 299 -1.12 23.71 34.01
N PHE A 300 -1.84 23.45 32.92
CA PHE A 300 -2.58 24.43 32.15
C PHE A 300 -4.04 24.00 32.02
N SER A 301 -4.82 24.17 33.08
CA SER A 301 -6.22 23.75 33.14
C SER A 301 -7.14 24.53 32.18
N ASP A 302 -6.68 25.68 31.69
CA ASP A 302 -7.32 26.49 30.65
C ASP A 302 -6.93 26.08 29.22
N MET A 303 -6.06 25.06 29.06
CA MET A 303 -5.69 24.52 27.75
C MET A 303 -6.80 23.63 27.18
N GLU A 304 -7.32 24.03 26.02
CA GLU A 304 -8.30 23.27 25.26
C GLU A 304 -7.61 22.44 24.17
N ILE A 305 -7.80 21.12 24.18
CA ILE A 305 -7.34 20.23 23.11
C ILE A 305 -8.38 20.25 21.99
N LEU A 306 -8.11 21.00 20.92
CA LEU A 306 -9.03 21.10 19.78
C LEU A 306 -8.98 19.85 18.90
N SER A 307 -7.79 19.32 18.65
CA SER A 307 -7.60 18.13 17.85
C SER A 307 -6.25 17.48 18.14
N LEU A 308 -6.24 16.14 18.23
CA LEU A 308 -4.99 15.36 18.29
C LEU A 308 -4.18 15.45 16.99
N SER A 309 -4.79 15.86 15.89
CA SER A 309 -4.13 16.09 14.60
C SER A 309 -4.51 17.46 14.04
N GLY A 310 -3.71 18.47 14.35
CA GLY A 310 -3.80 19.83 13.81
C GLY A 310 -3.06 20.01 12.48
N ASN A 311 -2.90 18.95 11.69
CA ASN A 311 -2.12 18.92 10.44
C ASN A 311 -0.62 19.25 10.55
N PHE A 312 -0.08 19.42 11.77
CA PHE A 312 1.35 19.67 12.00
C PHE A 312 2.17 18.38 12.22
N CYS A 313 1.61 17.21 11.86
CA CYS A 313 2.33 15.94 11.89
C CYS A 313 3.45 15.90 10.82
N ALA A 314 3.21 16.05 9.51
CA ALA A 314 1.93 16.07 8.78
C ALA A 314 1.68 14.72 8.10
N ASP A 315 0.47 14.17 8.23
CA ASP A 315 0.15 12.82 7.75
C ASP A 315 -0.62 12.85 6.43
N LYS A 316 -0.13 12.18 5.37
CA LYS A 316 -0.82 12.03 4.07
C LYS A 316 -1.12 13.35 3.33
N LYS A 317 -0.38 14.41 3.63
CA LYS A 317 -0.45 15.71 2.94
C LYS A 317 0.95 16.20 2.62
N PRO A 318 1.16 16.87 1.48
CA PRO A 318 2.45 17.49 1.18
C PRO A 318 2.70 18.59 2.22
N ALA A 319 3.84 18.54 2.89
CA ALA A 319 4.19 19.52 3.93
C ALA A 319 5.70 19.67 4.08
N ALA A 320 6.18 20.91 4.00
CA ALA A 320 7.59 21.25 4.16
C ALA A 320 8.18 20.78 5.50
N VAL A 321 7.37 20.70 6.56
CA VAL A 321 7.84 20.20 7.86
C VAL A 321 8.33 18.75 7.78
N ASN A 322 7.72 17.89 6.95
CA ASN A 322 8.20 16.52 6.78
C ASN A 322 9.51 16.47 5.96
N TRP A 323 9.64 17.37 4.98
CA TRP A 323 10.85 17.51 4.18
C TRP A 323 12.05 17.99 5.01
N ILE A 324 11.84 19.00 5.85
CA ILE A 324 12.90 19.68 6.61
C ILE A 324 13.23 18.92 7.90
N GLU A 325 12.22 18.51 8.67
CA GLU A 325 12.42 17.94 10.01
C GLU A 325 12.35 16.41 10.02
N GLY A 326 12.06 15.78 8.88
CA GLY A 326 11.84 14.34 8.74
C GLY A 326 10.51 13.86 9.34
N ARG A 327 10.11 12.63 8.99
CA ARG A 327 8.97 11.90 9.58
C ARG A 327 9.03 10.41 9.27
N GLY A 328 8.92 9.54 10.27
CA GLY A 328 9.21 8.12 10.08
C GLY A 328 10.71 7.90 9.97
N LYS A 329 11.18 7.22 8.93
CA LYS A 329 12.61 6.98 8.69
C LYS A 329 13.17 8.00 7.70
N SER A 330 14.27 8.66 8.06
CA SER A 330 15.09 9.44 7.13
C SER A 330 16.23 8.57 6.64
N VAL A 331 16.30 8.34 5.34
CA VAL A 331 17.26 7.41 4.74
C VAL A 331 18.05 8.10 3.63
N VAL A 332 19.35 7.86 3.61
CA VAL A 332 20.24 8.23 2.51
C VAL A 332 20.81 6.96 1.89
N CYS A 333 20.99 6.95 0.58
CA CYS A 333 21.76 5.90 -0.09
C CYS A 333 22.57 6.47 -1.25
N GLU A 334 23.66 5.79 -1.58
CA GLU A 334 24.57 6.15 -2.66
C GLU A 334 25.11 4.93 -3.40
N ALA A 335 25.56 5.15 -4.63
CA ALA A 335 26.32 4.18 -5.40
C ALA A 335 27.29 4.89 -6.35
N ILE A 336 28.43 4.24 -6.59
CA ILE A 336 29.36 4.61 -7.66
C ILE A 336 29.14 3.64 -8.83
N VAL A 337 28.81 4.19 -9.99
CA VAL A 337 28.50 3.42 -11.20
C VAL A 337 29.55 3.70 -12.26
N PRO A 338 30.36 2.69 -12.67
CA PRO A 338 31.41 2.95 -13.64
C PRO A 338 30.92 3.37 -15.01
N ALA A 339 31.71 4.18 -15.71
CA ALA A 339 31.41 4.67 -17.06
C ALA A 339 31.02 3.54 -18.04
N GLU A 340 31.72 2.41 -17.95
CA GLU A 340 31.44 1.22 -18.77
C GLU A 340 30.02 0.68 -18.53
N ILE A 341 29.55 0.66 -17.29
CA ILE A 341 28.20 0.21 -16.93
C ILE A 341 27.15 1.22 -17.38
N VAL A 342 27.42 2.51 -17.22
CA VAL A 342 26.54 3.57 -17.74
C VAL A 342 26.37 3.43 -19.25
N LYS A 343 27.44 3.18 -19.99
CA LYS A 343 27.39 2.98 -21.44
C LYS A 343 26.74 1.66 -21.84
N SER A 344 27.14 0.55 -21.23
CA SER A 344 26.75 -0.80 -21.64
C SER A 344 25.36 -1.22 -21.16
N ILE A 345 24.92 -0.77 -19.97
CA ILE A 345 23.62 -1.14 -19.37
C ILE A 345 22.63 0.00 -19.48
N LEU A 346 23.03 1.21 -19.07
CA LEU A 346 22.16 2.38 -19.07
C LEU A 346 22.05 3.06 -20.44
N LYS A 347 22.92 2.69 -21.39
CA LYS A 347 22.89 3.14 -22.80
C LYS A 347 22.93 4.66 -22.92
N THR A 348 23.75 5.30 -22.08
CA THR A 348 23.94 6.76 -22.03
C THR A 348 25.39 7.08 -21.60
N SER A 349 25.70 8.35 -21.32
CA SER A 349 26.96 8.81 -20.72
C SER A 349 26.72 9.41 -19.32
N VAL A 350 27.79 9.52 -18.52
CA VAL A 350 27.75 10.18 -17.20
C VAL A 350 27.36 11.65 -17.34
N GLN A 351 28.00 12.38 -18.24
CA GLN A 351 27.67 13.79 -18.49
C GLN A 351 26.18 13.99 -18.79
N ALA A 352 25.59 13.17 -19.67
CA ALA A 352 24.18 13.30 -20.02
C ALA A 352 23.25 13.00 -18.83
N LEU A 353 23.61 12.07 -17.94
CA LEU A 353 22.86 11.81 -16.71
C LEU A 353 22.91 12.99 -15.75
N VAL A 354 24.11 13.56 -15.54
CA VAL A 354 24.32 14.73 -14.70
C VAL A 354 23.54 15.93 -15.23
N ASP A 355 23.64 16.23 -16.53
CA ASP A 355 22.94 17.34 -17.18
C ASP A 355 21.42 17.22 -17.04
N VAL A 356 20.88 16.01 -17.27
CA VAL A 356 19.44 15.75 -17.11
C VAL A 356 19.03 15.85 -15.64
N ASN A 357 19.83 15.33 -14.69
CA ASN A 357 19.53 15.44 -13.26
C ASN A 357 19.46 16.89 -12.79
N ILE A 358 20.47 17.70 -13.15
CA ILE A 358 20.50 19.12 -12.81
C ILE A 358 19.31 19.84 -13.45
N SER A 359 19.10 19.65 -14.75
CA SER A 359 18.07 20.40 -15.49
C SER A 359 16.65 19.98 -15.11
N LYS A 360 16.40 18.70 -14.84
CA LYS A 360 15.07 18.16 -14.51
C LYS A 360 14.80 18.15 -13.01
N ASN A 361 15.57 17.36 -12.26
CA ASN A 361 15.28 17.05 -10.86
C ASN A 361 15.57 18.23 -9.94
N LEU A 362 16.51 19.11 -10.32
CA LEU A 362 16.82 20.32 -9.54
C LEU A 362 16.14 21.56 -10.15
N ILE A 363 16.61 22.04 -11.30
CA ILE A 363 16.12 23.29 -11.92
C ILE A 363 14.63 23.17 -12.28
N GLY A 364 14.22 22.10 -12.96
CA GLY A 364 12.83 21.88 -13.33
C GLY A 364 11.89 21.82 -12.12
N SER A 365 12.26 21.07 -11.08
CA SER A 365 11.49 21.02 -9.83
C SER A 365 11.45 22.36 -9.09
N ALA A 366 12.54 23.15 -9.12
CA ALA A 366 12.56 24.49 -8.55
C ALA A 366 11.64 25.45 -9.31
N VAL A 367 11.66 25.43 -10.64
CA VAL A 367 10.75 26.21 -11.50
C VAL A 367 9.30 25.82 -11.24
N ALA A 368 9.02 24.54 -10.97
CA ALA A 368 7.69 24.04 -10.64
C ALA A 368 7.22 24.38 -9.21
N GLY A 369 8.05 24.99 -8.36
CA GLY A 369 7.72 25.26 -6.96
C GLY A 369 7.58 24.00 -6.11
N SER A 370 8.29 22.93 -6.47
CA SER A 370 8.24 21.64 -5.78
C SER A 370 8.91 21.72 -4.40
N ILE A 371 8.31 21.08 -3.40
CA ILE A 371 8.90 20.87 -2.07
C ILE A 371 9.00 19.37 -1.84
N GLY A 372 10.23 18.86 -1.79
CA GLY A 372 10.54 17.44 -1.58
C GLY A 372 10.47 16.55 -2.82
N GLY A 373 9.99 17.08 -3.96
CA GLY A 373 9.95 16.36 -5.24
C GLY A 373 11.15 16.68 -6.15
N PHE A 374 12.37 16.49 -5.65
CA PHE A 374 13.62 16.71 -6.41
C PHE A 374 14.15 15.39 -7.00
N ASN A 375 13.27 14.63 -7.65
CA ASN A 375 13.51 13.28 -8.16
C ASN A 375 12.70 13.03 -9.44
N ALA A 376 12.93 11.90 -10.10
CA ALA A 376 12.23 11.53 -11.31
C ALA A 376 10.89 10.83 -11.05
N HIS A 377 10.90 9.74 -10.28
CA HIS A 377 9.74 8.88 -10.04
C HIS A 377 9.81 8.07 -8.74
N ALA A 378 10.40 8.62 -7.66
CA ALA A 378 10.47 7.92 -6.37
C ALA A 378 9.11 7.37 -5.91
N ALA A 379 8.02 8.12 -6.16
CA ALA A 379 6.65 7.72 -5.86
C ALA A 379 6.20 6.41 -6.52
N ASN A 380 6.66 6.11 -7.74
CA ASN A 380 6.32 4.86 -8.43
C ASN A 380 6.90 3.65 -7.68
N ILE A 381 8.16 3.75 -7.26
CA ILE A 381 8.85 2.67 -6.55
C ILE A 381 8.28 2.50 -5.15
N VAL A 382 8.10 3.60 -4.42
CA VAL A 382 7.50 3.61 -3.08
C VAL A 382 6.13 2.95 -3.11
N THR A 383 5.24 3.39 -3.99
CA THR A 383 3.87 2.86 -4.10
C THR A 383 3.85 1.38 -4.41
N ALA A 384 4.68 0.93 -5.36
CA ALA A 384 4.71 -0.47 -5.76
C ALA A 384 5.18 -1.39 -4.63
N ILE A 385 6.22 -0.98 -3.88
CA ILE A 385 6.69 -1.73 -2.71
C ILE A 385 5.65 -1.66 -1.58
N TYR A 386 5.01 -0.50 -1.37
CA TYR A 386 4.04 -0.28 -0.29
C TYR A 386 2.82 -1.19 -0.44
N ILE A 387 2.26 -1.28 -1.64
CA ILE A 387 1.13 -2.17 -1.94
C ILE A 387 1.55 -3.63 -1.76
N ALA A 388 2.73 -4.02 -2.26
CA ALA A 388 3.23 -5.39 -2.15
C ALA A 388 3.47 -5.82 -0.70
N THR A 389 3.93 -4.90 0.16
CA THR A 389 4.36 -5.20 1.54
C THR A 389 3.35 -4.78 2.61
N GLY A 390 2.13 -4.39 2.22
CA GLY A 390 1.04 -4.10 3.15
C GLY A 390 1.19 -2.82 3.96
N GLN A 391 1.92 -1.84 3.40
CA GLN A 391 2.01 -0.49 3.94
C GLN A 391 0.75 0.31 3.62
N ASP A 392 0.68 1.55 4.10
CA ASP A 392 -0.41 2.48 3.78
C ASP A 392 -0.06 3.28 2.50
N PRO A 393 -0.69 3.00 1.34
CA PRO A 393 -0.33 3.66 0.08
C PRO A 393 -0.62 5.16 0.08
N ALA A 394 -1.51 5.65 0.94
CA ALA A 394 -1.78 7.08 1.05
C ALA A 394 -0.61 7.85 1.68
N GLN A 395 0.29 7.16 2.39
CA GLN A 395 1.52 7.75 2.92
C GLN A 395 2.58 7.97 1.84
N ASN A 396 2.40 7.45 0.62
CA ASN A 396 3.24 7.79 -0.53
C ASN A 396 3.44 9.30 -0.69
N VAL A 397 2.43 10.13 -0.36
CA VAL A 397 2.52 11.59 -0.40
C VAL A 397 3.72 12.15 0.38
N GLY A 398 4.05 11.59 1.55
CA GLY A 398 5.20 11.99 2.35
C GLY A 398 6.41 11.09 2.13
N SER A 399 6.18 9.78 2.00
CA SER A 399 7.23 8.78 1.81
C SER A 399 7.97 8.89 0.48
N SER A 400 7.39 9.52 -0.53
CA SER A 400 8.05 9.76 -1.83
C SER A 400 8.89 11.03 -1.88
N ASN A 401 8.98 11.79 -0.77
CA ASN A 401 9.92 12.90 -0.69
C ASN A 401 11.33 12.36 -0.94
N CYS A 402 11.97 12.85 -2.00
CA CYS A 402 13.27 12.37 -2.42
C CYS A 402 14.04 13.48 -3.14
N MET A 403 15.32 13.61 -2.81
CA MET A 403 16.30 14.34 -3.61
C MET A 403 17.27 13.35 -4.23
N THR A 404 17.38 13.41 -5.55
CA THR A 404 18.32 12.62 -6.34
C THR A 404 19.45 13.53 -6.83
N LEU A 405 20.68 13.18 -6.48
CA LEU A 405 21.88 13.89 -6.90
C LEU A 405 22.75 12.97 -7.76
N MET A 406 23.39 13.56 -8.77
CA MET A 406 24.26 12.88 -9.71
C MET A 406 25.44 13.79 -10.00
N GLU A 407 26.65 13.26 -9.88
CA GLU A 407 27.89 13.99 -10.15
C GLU A 407 28.98 13.09 -10.73
N PRO A 408 29.94 13.64 -11.48
CA PRO A 408 31.15 12.93 -11.88
C PRO A 408 31.94 12.44 -10.65
N TRP A 409 32.56 11.28 -10.76
CA TRP A 409 33.30 10.65 -9.66
C TRP A 409 34.63 10.02 -10.12
N GLY A 410 35.58 9.93 -9.19
CA GLY A 410 36.93 9.44 -9.44
C GLY A 410 37.90 10.55 -9.83
N GLU A 411 39.19 10.24 -9.92
CA GLU A 411 40.25 11.21 -10.25
C GLU A 411 40.02 11.86 -11.62
N ASP A 412 39.57 11.07 -12.60
CA ASP A 412 39.30 11.51 -13.96
C ASP A 412 37.84 11.96 -14.20
N GLY A 413 36.97 11.82 -13.20
CA GLY A 413 35.54 12.18 -13.30
C GLY A 413 34.74 11.35 -14.31
N GLU A 414 35.20 10.16 -14.68
CA GLU A 414 34.54 9.32 -15.69
C GLU A 414 33.35 8.53 -15.13
N ASP A 415 33.37 8.21 -13.84
CA ASP A 415 32.33 7.42 -13.19
C ASP A 415 31.20 8.31 -12.67
N LEU A 416 30.06 7.70 -12.36
CA LEU A 416 28.90 8.40 -11.81
C LEU A 416 28.77 8.12 -10.31
N CYS A 417 28.84 9.16 -9.48
CA CYS A 417 28.26 9.11 -8.14
C CYS A 417 26.78 9.47 -8.24
N VAL A 418 25.91 8.61 -7.70
CA VAL A 418 24.47 8.86 -7.60
C VAL A 418 24.02 8.64 -6.17
N SER A 419 23.18 9.54 -5.65
CA SER A 419 22.60 9.40 -4.32
C SER A 419 21.10 9.73 -4.31
N CYS A 420 20.39 9.14 -3.35
CA CYS A 420 18.99 9.44 -3.05
C CYS A 420 18.84 9.70 -1.55
N THR A 421 18.23 10.83 -1.21
CA THR A 421 17.91 11.21 0.17
C THR A 421 16.40 11.29 0.34
N MET A 422 15.86 10.46 1.23
CA MET A 422 14.42 10.34 1.50
C MET A 422 14.16 10.62 2.99
N PRO A 423 13.81 11.86 3.38
CA PRO A 423 13.78 12.26 4.78
C PRO A 423 12.53 11.79 5.53
N SER A 424 11.51 11.28 4.84
CA SER A 424 10.21 11.04 5.45
C SER A 424 9.52 9.72 5.05
N ILE A 425 10.26 8.60 5.04
CA ILE A 425 9.70 7.27 4.73
C ILE A 425 8.87 6.75 5.93
N GLU A 426 7.56 6.69 5.76
CA GLU A 426 6.61 6.21 6.76
C GLU A 426 6.31 4.72 6.55
N ILE A 427 6.95 3.84 7.33
CA ILE A 427 6.95 2.41 7.03
C ILE A 427 6.99 1.56 8.30
N GLY A 428 6.48 0.33 8.22
CA GLY A 428 6.56 -0.65 9.29
C GLY A 428 6.41 -2.09 8.80
N THR A 429 6.78 -3.04 9.64
CA THR A 429 6.73 -4.48 9.35
C THR A 429 5.76 -5.22 10.27
N ILE A 430 5.03 -4.47 11.11
CA ILE A 430 3.95 -4.94 12.00
C ILE A 430 2.76 -3.99 11.91
N GLY A 431 1.55 -4.57 11.95
CA GLY A 431 0.28 -3.86 12.01
C GLY A 431 -0.22 -3.42 10.63
N GLY A 432 -1.49 -3.00 10.58
CA GLY A 432 -2.13 -2.63 9.31
C GLY A 432 -2.16 -3.80 8.33
N GLY A 433 -1.86 -3.53 7.05
CA GLY A 433 -1.90 -4.53 5.99
C GLY A 433 -0.78 -5.58 6.04
N THR A 434 0.28 -5.36 6.83
CA THR A 434 1.45 -6.27 6.93
C THR A 434 1.10 -7.67 7.44
N GLN A 435 -0.05 -7.83 8.11
CA GLN A 435 -0.53 -9.11 8.62
C GLN A 435 -1.25 -9.97 7.57
N LEU A 436 -1.66 -9.36 6.45
CA LEU A 436 -2.40 -10.05 5.40
C LEU A 436 -1.49 -11.07 4.70
N PRO A 437 -1.97 -12.26 4.32
CA PRO A 437 -1.10 -13.36 3.90
C PRO A 437 -0.17 -13.04 2.72
N ALA A 438 -0.69 -12.38 1.67
CA ALA A 438 0.09 -12.03 0.48
C ALA A 438 1.17 -10.98 0.79
N GLN A 439 0.81 -9.96 1.55
CA GLN A 439 1.71 -8.88 1.97
C GLN A 439 2.80 -9.39 2.92
N ALA A 440 2.41 -10.25 3.86
CA ALA A 440 3.31 -10.94 4.76
C ALA A 440 4.34 -11.79 3.99
N ALA A 441 3.93 -12.52 2.95
CA ALA A 441 4.84 -13.27 2.10
C ALA A 441 5.86 -12.36 1.39
N CYS A 442 5.45 -11.16 0.93
CA CYS A 442 6.38 -10.19 0.35
C CYS A 442 7.38 -9.65 1.38
N LEU A 443 6.97 -9.47 2.65
CA LEU A 443 7.89 -9.10 3.74
C LEU A 443 8.85 -10.26 4.10
N ASP A 444 8.38 -11.51 4.02
CA ASP A 444 9.23 -12.70 4.21
C ASP A 444 10.30 -12.81 3.13
N MET A 445 9.97 -12.51 1.86
CA MET A 445 10.94 -12.45 0.76
C MET A 445 12.07 -11.44 1.01
N LEU A 446 11.77 -10.37 1.72
CA LEU A 446 12.72 -9.34 2.10
C LEU A 446 13.44 -9.63 3.43
N GLY A 447 13.03 -10.68 4.16
CA GLY A 447 13.62 -11.05 5.44
C GLY A 447 13.30 -10.10 6.60
N VAL A 448 12.22 -9.31 6.49
CA VAL A 448 11.90 -8.22 7.46
C VAL A 448 10.52 -8.34 8.08
N ARG A 449 9.83 -9.47 7.93
CA ARG A 449 8.48 -9.64 8.48
C ARG A 449 8.50 -9.57 10.01
N GLY A 450 7.55 -8.83 10.58
CA GLY A 450 7.29 -8.84 12.02
C GLY A 450 8.30 -8.01 12.83
N PRO A 451 8.25 -8.12 14.18
CA PRO A 451 9.21 -7.47 15.06
C PRO A 451 10.59 -8.08 14.91
N HIS A 452 11.62 -7.24 14.99
CA HIS A 452 12.97 -7.75 15.11
C HIS A 452 13.19 -8.32 16.52
N GLU A 453 13.82 -9.49 16.63
CA GLU A 453 13.93 -10.25 17.88
C GLU A 453 14.74 -9.54 18.98
N SER A 454 15.90 -8.98 18.62
CA SER A 454 16.84 -8.37 19.57
C SER A 454 16.97 -6.84 19.48
N CYS A 455 16.69 -6.24 18.32
CA CYS A 455 16.85 -4.81 18.05
C CYS A 455 15.54 -4.20 17.54
N PRO A 456 14.59 -3.82 18.42
CA PRO A 456 13.29 -3.28 18.01
C PRO A 456 13.42 -2.09 17.04
N GLY A 457 12.76 -2.20 15.89
CA GLY A 457 12.81 -1.20 14.82
C GLY A 457 13.76 -1.53 13.67
N GLU A 458 14.64 -2.53 13.82
CA GLU A 458 15.62 -2.85 12.79
C GLU A 458 15.00 -3.48 11.52
N ASN A 459 13.90 -4.23 11.64
CA ASN A 459 13.19 -4.74 10.45
C ASN A 459 12.57 -3.59 9.66
N ALA A 460 11.94 -2.62 10.35
CA ALA A 460 11.41 -1.43 9.69
C ALA A 460 12.52 -0.54 9.10
N ASN A 461 13.67 -0.41 9.77
CA ASN A 461 14.84 0.31 9.25
C ASN A 461 15.40 -0.37 7.98
N THR A 462 15.51 -1.70 8.00
CA THR A 462 15.95 -2.50 6.85
C THR A 462 15.00 -2.33 5.67
N LEU A 463 13.68 -2.39 5.91
CA LEU A 463 12.69 -2.15 4.86
C LEU A 463 12.78 -0.72 4.28
N ALA A 464 13.02 0.30 5.12
CA ALA A 464 13.21 1.67 4.65
C ALA A 464 14.48 1.82 3.78
N ARG A 465 15.57 1.13 4.15
CA ARG A 465 16.80 1.04 3.34
C ARG A 465 16.55 0.37 1.99
N ILE A 466 15.80 -0.74 1.97
CA ILE A 466 15.38 -1.42 0.74
C ILE A 466 14.57 -0.50 -0.16
N VAL A 467 13.61 0.25 0.39
CA VAL A 467 12.83 1.24 -0.37
C VAL A 467 13.75 2.30 -0.99
N CYS A 468 14.63 2.92 -0.21
CA CYS A 468 15.53 3.97 -0.70
C CYS A 468 16.50 3.46 -1.77
N GLY A 469 17.11 2.29 -1.56
CA GLY A 469 17.98 1.66 -2.57
C GLY A 469 17.25 1.25 -3.85
N SER A 470 15.99 0.83 -3.73
CA SER A 470 15.13 0.53 -4.89
C SER A 470 14.74 1.80 -5.65
N VAL A 471 14.50 2.91 -4.93
CA VAL A 471 14.28 4.23 -5.54
C VAL A 471 15.51 4.64 -6.33
N LEU A 472 16.72 4.53 -5.77
CA LEU A 472 17.96 4.83 -6.49
C LEU A 472 18.10 4.00 -7.77
N ALA A 473 17.81 2.70 -7.72
CA ALA A 473 17.79 1.84 -8.89
C ALA A 473 16.77 2.31 -9.96
N GLY A 474 15.56 2.64 -9.53
CA GLY A 474 14.52 3.21 -10.39
C GLY A 474 14.96 4.52 -11.03
N GLU A 475 15.46 5.47 -10.24
CA GLU A 475 15.93 6.78 -10.67
C GLU A 475 17.01 6.64 -11.76
N LEU A 476 18.02 5.82 -11.49
CA LEU A 476 19.13 5.59 -12.41
C LEU A 476 18.66 5.10 -13.78
N SER A 477 17.71 4.16 -13.81
CA SER A 477 17.18 3.60 -15.05
C SER A 477 16.30 4.58 -15.82
N LEU A 478 15.40 5.29 -15.14
CA LEU A 478 14.51 6.26 -15.78
C LEU A 478 15.28 7.48 -16.31
N MET A 479 16.21 8.02 -15.52
CA MET A 479 17.04 9.14 -15.93
C MET A 479 17.89 8.78 -17.16
N ALA A 480 18.40 7.55 -17.22
CA ALA A 480 19.10 7.06 -18.41
C ALA A 480 18.19 6.94 -19.64
N ALA A 481 16.95 6.48 -19.47
CA ALA A 481 15.96 6.42 -20.56
C ALA A 481 15.58 7.81 -21.08
N LEU A 482 15.53 8.82 -20.20
CA LEU A 482 15.32 10.23 -20.56
C LEU A 482 16.52 10.80 -21.31
N ALA A 483 17.73 10.63 -20.77
CA ALA A 483 18.97 11.13 -21.38
C ALA A 483 19.23 10.55 -22.78
N SER A 484 18.80 9.31 -23.03
CA SER A 484 18.92 8.63 -24.34
C SER A 484 17.71 8.82 -25.28
N GLY A 485 16.65 9.53 -24.85
CA GLY A 485 15.42 9.70 -25.66
C GLY A 485 14.59 8.43 -25.85
N HIS A 486 14.78 7.40 -25.01
CA HIS A 486 14.16 6.08 -25.14
C HIS A 486 12.82 5.92 -24.41
N LEU A 487 12.37 6.93 -23.65
CA LEU A 487 11.16 6.84 -22.82
C LEU A 487 9.91 6.46 -23.63
N VAL A 488 9.61 7.21 -24.69
CA VAL A 488 8.38 7.02 -25.49
C VAL A 488 8.35 5.64 -26.16
N ARG A 489 9.49 5.17 -26.68
CA ARG A 489 9.57 3.85 -27.34
C ARG A 489 9.31 2.71 -26.37
N SER A 490 9.81 2.80 -25.14
CA SER A 490 9.61 1.76 -24.11
C SER A 490 8.17 1.73 -23.61
N HIS A 491 7.55 2.89 -23.36
CA HIS A 491 6.14 2.96 -22.97
C HIS A 491 5.19 2.45 -24.07
N LEU A 492 5.45 2.79 -25.34
CA LEU A 492 4.62 2.30 -26.46
C LEU A 492 4.68 0.78 -26.65
N ARG A 493 5.79 0.12 -26.27
CA ARG A 493 5.96 -1.33 -26.43
C ARG A 493 5.32 -2.16 -25.32
N HIS A 494 5.19 -1.60 -24.12
CA HIS A 494 4.86 -2.39 -22.91
C HIS A 494 3.74 -1.78 -22.06
N ASN A 495 3.25 -0.58 -22.37
CA ASN A 495 2.24 0.14 -21.58
C ASN A 495 1.08 0.64 -22.46
N ARG A 496 0.79 -0.05 -23.57
CA ARG A 496 -0.45 0.10 -24.36
C ARG A 496 -1.00 -1.29 -24.71
N TYR A 497 -2.30 -1.46 -24.50
CA TYR A 497 -3.10 -2.52 -25.10
C TYR A 497 -3.53 -2.11 -26.51
#